data_AF-A0A6H9V103-F1
#
_entry.id   AF-A0A6H9V103-F1
#
_cell.length_a   1.000
_cell.length_b   1.000
_cell.length_c   1.000
_cell.angle_alpha   90.00
_cell.angle_beta   90.00
_cell.angle_gamma   90.00
#
_symmetry.space_group_name_H-M   'P 1'
#
loop_
_entity.id
_entity.type
_entity.pdbx_description
1 polymer ?
#
loop_
_entity_poly.entity_id
_entity_poly.type
_entity_poly.pdbx_seq_one_letter_code
_entity_poly.pdbx_strand_id
1 'polypeptide(L)'
;MPIHPLHRERLERALEAHETALQYTDKPLSPTRTKVHRVLLELGRDDDILKLIDDFVDSPQLADEIRYDGYSVLSARGIKLPETVTMKVVNGNGKDPQPILRFQFTVRSLTVLADWDPKSGACTRAAVAGDGASAA
;
A
#
# COMPACT_ATOMS: atom_id res chain seq x y z
N MET A 1 -14.71 0.06 13.47
CA MET A 1 -15.24 -0.92 12.51
C MET A 1 -14.08 -1.55 11.75
N PRO A 2 -14.00 -2.89 11.72
CA PRO A 2 -13.04 -3.58 10.88
C PRO A 2 -13.21 -3.15 9.41
N ILE A 3 -12.14 -3.27 8.61
CA ILE A 3 -12.14 -3.16 7.15
C ILE A 3 -13.43 -3.79 6.63
N HIS A 4 -14.22 -2.98 5.91
CA HIS A 4 -15.50 -3.42 5.37
C HIS A 4 -15.31 -4.76 4.62
N PRO A 5 -16.16 -5.78 4.83
CA PRO A 5 -15.95 -7.13 4.25
C PRO A 5 -15.67 -7.13 2.74
N LEU A 6 -16.35 -6.24 2.00
CA LEU A 6 -16.09 -6.03 0.57
C LEU A 6 -14.65 -5.59 0.25
N HIS A 7 -14.04 -4.75 1.09
CA HIS A 7 -12.66 -4.30 0.90
C HIS A 7 -11.66 -5.41 1.23
N ARG A 8 -11.96 -6.25 2.23
CA ARG A 8 -11.17 -7.44 2.54
C ARG A 8 -11.21 -8.45 1.39
N GLU A 9 -12.40 -8.75 0.87
CA GLU A 9 -12.57 -9.64 -0.30
C GLU A 9 -11.83 -9.10 -1.54
N ARG A 10 -11.88 -7.79 -1.78
CA ARG A 10 -11.13 -7.15 -2.88
C ARG A 10 -9.62 -7.25 -2.69
N LEU A 11 -9.13 -7.07 -1.46
CA LEU A 11 -7.73 -7.25 -1.14
C LEU A 11 -7.30 -8.71 -1.38
N GLU A 12 -8.05 -9.67 -0.88
CA GLU A 12 -7.78 -11.11 -1.08
C GLU A 12 -7.68 -11.46 -2.57
N ARG A 13 -8.65 -11.03 -3.38
CA ARG A 13 -8.62 -11.21 -4.84
C ARG A 13 -7.40 -10.55 -5.49
N ALA A 14 -7.00 -9.37 -5.03
CA ALA A 14 -5.81 -8.69 -5.55
C ALA A 14 -4.52 -9.45 -5.21
N LEU A 15 -4.44 -10.02 -4.00
CA LEU A 15 -3.31 -10.86 -3.58
C LEU A 15 -3.25 -12.16 -4.37
N GLU A 16 -4.39 -12.84 -4.56
CA GLU A 16 -4.48 -14.04 -5.40
C GLU A 16 -4.04 -13.76 -6.85
N ALA A 17 -4.37 -12.58 -7.39
CA ALA A 17 -3.92 -12.18 -8.72
C ALA A 17 -2.39 -12.00 -8.79
N HIS A 18 -1.76 -11.44 -7.76
CA HIS A 18 -0.30 -11.35 -7.68
C HIS A 18 0.37 -12.71 -7.54
N GLU A 19 -0.23 -13.61 -6.78
CA GLU A 19 0.22 -14.99 -6.64
C GLU A 19 0.15 -15.76 -7.95
N THR A 20 -0.99 -15.67 -8.62
CA THR A 20 -1.22 -16.27 -9.92
C THR A 20 -0.22 -15.72 -10.94
N ALA A 21 0.04 -14.41 -10.93
CA ALA A 21 1.03 -13.80 -11.81
C ALA A 21 2.45 -14.35 -11.59
N LEU A 22 2.81 -14.67 -10.35
CA LEU A 22 4.12 -15.26 -10.00
C LEU A 22 4.21 -16.76 -10.34
N GLN A 23 3.11 -17.50 -10.29
CA GLN A 23 3.07 -18.95 -10.48
C GLN A 23 2.79 -19.39 -11.94
N TYR A 24 1.88 -18.70 -12.62
CA TYR A 24 1.27 -19.16 -13.88
C TYR A 24 1.47 -18.16 -15.01
N THR A 25 2.72 -17.76 -15.24
CA THR A 25 3.07 -16.95 -16.40
C THR A 25 3.67 -17.83 -17.50
N ASP A 26 3.05 -17.85 -18.69
CA ASP A 26 3.61 -18.50 -19.90
C ASP A 26 4.99 -17.96 -20.30
N LYS A 27 5.35 -16.77 -19.80
CA LYS A 27 6.66 -16.14 -19.96
C LYS A 27 7.19 -15.68 -18.62
N PRO A 28 8.44 -15.99 -18.25
CA PRO A 28 8.99 -15.60 -16.96
C PRO A 28 8.95 -14.07 -16.79
N LEU A 29 8.43 -13.63 -15.64
CA LEU A 29 8.43 -12.23 -15.27
C LEU A 29 9.85 -11.70 -15.16
N SER A 30 10.04 -10.42 -15.49
CA SER A 30 11.33 -9.77 -15.24
C SER A 30 11.63 -9.76 -13.72
N PRO A 31 12.92 -9.73 -13.31
CA PRO A 31 13.29 -9.65 -11.90
C PRO A 31 12.64 -8.46 -11.18
N THR A 32 12.49 -7.32 -11.87
CA THR A 32 11.80 -6.13 -11.36
C THR A 32 10.34 -6.43 -11.05
N ARG A 33 9.58 -6.98 -12.00
CA ARG A 33 8.15 -7.30 -11.79
C ARG A 33 7.96 -8.35 -10.71
N THR A 34 8.82 -9.37 -10.69
CA THR A 34 8.83 -10.40 -9.65
C THR A 34 9.00 -9.78 -8.26
N LYS A 35 9.95 -8.87 -8.09
CA LYS A 35 10.17 -8.19 -6.80
C LYS A 35 8.98 -7.31 -6.40
N VAL A 36 8.34 -6.61 -7.36
CA VAL A 36 7.13 -5.82 -7.09
C VAL A 36 6.01 -6.69 -6.55
N HIS A 37 5.66 -7.79 -7.23
CA HIS A 37 4.61 -8.70 -6.75
C HIS A 37 4.93 -9.25 -5.36
N ARG A 38 6.18 -9.62 -5.09
CA ARG A 38 6.59 -10.11 -3.77
C ARG A 38 6.41 -9.07 -2.67
N VAL A 39 6.82 -7.82 -2.90
CA VAL A 39 6.64 -6.74 -1.90
C VAL A 39 5.16 -6.45 -1.66
N LEU A 40 4.33 -6.46 -2.71
CA LEU A 40 2.88 -6.26 -2.56
C LEU A 40 2.22 -7.40 -1.77
N LEU A 41 2.64 -8.65 -2.02
CA LEU A 41 2.18 -9.81 -1.24
C LEU A 41 2.63 -9.73 0.22
N GLU A 42 3.88 -9.34 0.47
CA GLU A 42 4.42 -9.15 1.83
C GLU A 42 3.63 -8.10 2.60
N LEU A 43 3.35 -6.94 1.98
CA LEU A 43 2.54 -5.89 2.60
C LEU A 43 1.09 -6.31 2.84
N GLY A 44 0.46 -6.97 1.87
CA GLY A 44 -0.97 -7.32 1.95
C GLY A 44 -1.29 -8.54 2.81
N ARG A 45 -0.27 -9.30 3.24
CA ARG A 45 -0.41 -10.46 4.13
C ARG A 45 0.12 -10.24 5.53
N ASP A 46 0.74 -9.10 5.80
CA ASP A 46 1.23 -8.77 7.12
C ASP A 46 0.05 -8.40 8.02
N ASP A 47 -0.25 -9.26 8.99
CA ASP A 47 -1.38 -9.08 9.92
C ASP A 47 -1.28 -7.78 10.72
N ASP A 48 -0.07 -7.32 11.05
CA ASP A 48 0.12 -6.08 11.80
C ASP A 48 -0.12 -4.86 10.90
N ILE A 49 0.22 -4.93 9.62
CA ILE A 49 -0.15 -3.92 8.62
C ILE A 49 -1.67 -3.89 8.41
N LEU A 50 -2.33 -5.05 8.29
CA LEU A 50 -3.79 -5.11 8.14
C LEU A 50 -4.49 -4.54 9.36
N LYS A 51 -3.99 -4.83 10.57
CA LYS A 51 -4.49 -4.25 11.81
C LYS A 51 -4.26 -2.74 11.90
N LEU A 52 -3.10 -2.25 11.44
CA LEU A 52 -2.85 -0.81 11.34
C LEU A 52 -3.86 -0.14 10.41
N ILE A 53 -4.18 -0.79 9.28
CA ILE A 53 -5.18 -0.30 8.34
C ILE A 53 -6.58 -0.27 8.97
N ASP A 54 -6.98 -1.33 9.69
CA ASP A 54 -8.23 -1.38 10.46
C ASP A 54 -8.31 -0.17 11.42
N ASP A 55 -7.28 0.02 12.24
CA ASP A 55 -7.22 1.13 13.21
C ASP A 55 -7.23 2.52 12.53
N PHE A 56 -6.57 2.63 11.38
CA PHE A 56 -6.47 3.89 10.61
C PHE A 56 -7.81 4.34 10.05
N VAL A 57 -8.67 3.40 9.64
CA VAL A 57 -10.03 3.72 9.16
C VAL A 57 -10.90 4.25 10.30
N ASP A 58 -10.64 3.81 11.54
CA ASP A 58 -11.44 4.15 12.71
C ASP A 58 -10.95 5.38 13.48
N SER A 59 -9.68 5.76 13.32
CA SER A 59 -9.05 6.80 14.13
C SER A 59 -8.49 7.93 13.27
N PRO A 60 -9.21 9.07 13.19
CA PRO A 60 -8.66 10.30 12.61
C PRO A 60 -7.37 10.75 13.31
N GLN A 61 -7.25 10.53 14.63
CA GLN A 61 -6.05 10.87 15.41
C GLN A 61 -4.84 10.07 14.95
N LEU A 62 -5.02 8.77 14.65
CA LEU A 62 -3.95 7.94 14.14
C LEU A 62 -3.42 8.45 12.79
N ALA A 63 -4.30 9.01 11.94
CA ALA A 63 -3.85 9.63 10.69
C ALA A 63 -2.92 10.83 10.95
N ASP A 64 -3.21 11.64 11.96
CA ASP A 64 -2.37 12.78 12.34
C ASP A 64 -1.06 12.35 13.01
N GLU A 65 -1.10 11.32 13.86
CA GLU A 65 0.11 10.71 14.43
C GLU A 65 1.05 10.18 13.35
N ILE A 66 0.51 9.45 12.36
CA ILE A 66 1.32 8.92 11.25
C ILE A 66 1.87 10.06 10.37
N ARG A 67 1.10 11.14 10.16
CA ARG A 67 1.60 12.33 9.43
C ARG A 67 2.76 12.98 10.15
N TYR A 68 2.70 13.05 11.48
CA TYR A 68 3.73 13.68 12.30
C TYR A 68 4.99 12.81 12.40
N ASP A 69 4.83 11.53 12.77
CA ASP A 69 5.93 10.58 12.94
C ASP A 69 5.48 9.13 12.71
N GLY A 70 5.32 8.77 11.44
CA GLY A 70 4.96 7.40 11.05
C GLY A 70 5.97 6.34 11.49
N TYR A 71 7.25 6.68 11.63
CA TYR A 71 8.25 5.71 12.08
C TYR A 71 8.03 5.31 13.54
N SER A 72 7.81 6.29 14.43
CA SER A 72 7.51 6.01 15.83
C SER A 72 6.20 5.23 15.99
N VAL A 73 5.17 5.52 15.19
CA VAL A 73 3.91 4.73 15.19
C VAL A 73 4.15 3.28 14.81
N LEU A 74 4.91 3.02 13.73
CA LEU A 74 5.26 1.66 13.31
C LEU A 74 6.07 0.94 14.38
N SER A 75 7.10 1.60 14.93
CA SER A 75 7.97 1.03 15.95
C SER A 75 7.22 0.71 17.25
N ALA A 76 6.31 1.59 17.69
CA ALA A 76 5.50 1.38 18.89
C ALA A 76 4.55 0.18 18.74
N ARG A 77 4.13 -0.11 17.50
CA ARG A 77 3.27 -1.24 17.16
C ARG A 77 4.06 -2.51 16.78
N GLY A 78 5.40 -2.45 16.77
CA GLY A 78 6.25 -3.57 16.36
C GLY A 78 6.22 -3.88 14.86
N ILE A 79 5.63 -3.01 14.04
CA ILE A 79 5.47 -3.20 12.60
C ILE A 79 6.81 -2.97 11.91
N LYS A 80 7.26 -3.97 11.16
CA LYS A 80 8.49 -3.88 10.36
C LYS A 80 8.12 -3.86 8.88
N LEU A 81 8.26 -2.69 8.27
CA LEU A 81 8.10 -2.59 6.83
C LEU A 81 9.27 -3.28 6.11
N PRO A 82 9.04 -3.85 4.91
CA PRO A 82 10.13 -4.30 4.05
C PRO A 82 11.11 -3.14 3.80
N GLU A 83 12.42 -3.40 3.76
CA GLU A 83 13.47 -2.36 3.75
C GLU A 83 13.30 -1.27 2.66
N THR A 84 12.68 -1.62 1.53
CA THR A 84 12.46 -0.70 0.40
C THR A 84 11.18 0.12 0.52
N VAL A 85 10.35 -0.14 1.53
CA VAL A 85 9.02 0.43 1.70
C VAL A 85 9.04 1.56 2.72
N THR A 86 8.44 2.67 2.32
CA THR A 86 8.11 3.81 3.19
C THR A 86 6.60 3.90 3.34
N MET A 87 6.14 4.38 4.49
CA MET A 87 4.74 4.62 4.75
C MET A 87 4.51 6.11 5.01
N LYS A 88 3.41 6.65 4.49
CA LYS A 88 2.96 8.01 4.76
C LYS A 88 1.46 8.13 4.62
N VAL A 89 0.89 9.15 5.24
CA VAL A 89 -0.51 9.54 5.00
C VAL A 89 -0.55 10.63 3.95
N VAL A 90 -1.44 10.48 2.98
CA VAL A 90 -1.74 11.49 1.96
C VAL A 90 -3.22 11.81 1.97
N ASN A 91 -3.61 12.97 1.45
CA ASN A 91 -5.02 13.30 1.31
C ASN A 91 -5.53 12.79 -0.03
N GLY A 92 -6.73 12.19 -0.04
CA GLY A 92 -7.44 11.88 -1.27
C GLY A 92 -7.81 13.15 -2.05
N ASN A 93 -8.17 12.98 -3.31
CA ASN A 93 -8.65 14.09 -4.14
C ASN A 93 -10.16 14.32 -3.91
N GLY A 94 -10.62 15.57 -3.87
CA GLY A 94 -12.05 15.91 -3.88
C GLY A 94 -12.46 17.00 -2.89
N LYS A 95 -13.79 17.19 -2.76
CA LYS A 95 -14.39 18.21 -1.88
C LYS A 95 -14.33 17.86 -0.39
N ASP A 96 -14.19 16.58 -0.07
CA ASP A 96 -14.00 16.05 1.28
C ASP A 96 -12.89 14.99 1.25
N PRO A 97 -11.62 15.44 1.32
CA PRO A 97 -10.48 14.56 1.15
C PRO A 97 -10.27 13.72 2.41
N GLN A 98 -10.49 12.42 2.30
CA GLN A 98 -10.22 11.47 3.36
C GLN A 98 -8.72 11.10 3.39
N PRO A 99 -8.16 10.81 4.56
CA PRO A 99 -6.77 10.36 4.67
C PRO A 99 -6.60 8.98 4.03
N ILE A 100 -5.53 8.83 3.26
CA ILE A 100 -5.14 7.59 2.57
C ILE A 100 -3.81 7.15 3.16
N LEU A 101 -3.72 5.89 3.57
CA LEU A 101 -2.45 5.29 4.00
C LEU A 101 -1.71 4.81 2.76
N ARG A 102 -0.52 5.35 2.48
CA ARG A 102 0.27 5.05 1.29
C ARG A 102 1.57 4.35 1.68
N PHE A 103 1.77 3.16 1.13
CA PHE A 103 3.04 2.47 1.09
C PHE A 103 3.72 2.76 -0.25
N GLN A 104 4.95 3.24 -0.21
CA GLN A 104 5.72 3.61 -1.40
C GLN A 104 7.06 2.88 -1.38
N PHE A 105 7.39 2.24 -2.50
CA PHE A 105 8.69 1.62 -2.71
C PHE A 105 9.14 1.74 -4.15
N THR A 106 10.45 1.63 -4.38
CA THR A 106 11.03 1.69 -5.71
C THR A 106 11.82 0.42 -5.98
N VAL A 107 11.56 -0.21 -7.14
CA VAL A 107 12.33 -1.34 -7.66
C VAL A 107 12.98 -0.90 -8.96
N ARG A 108 14.29 -0.64 -8.92
CA ARG A 108 15.05 -0.01 -10.03
C ARG A 108 14.45 1.36 -10.40
N SER A 109 13.90 1.51 -11.60
CA SER A 109 13.25 2.75 -12.06
C SER A 109 11.74 2.75 -11.85
N LEU A 110 11.14 1.70 -11.29
CA LEU A 110 9.70 1.63 -11.09
C LEU A 110 9.35 2.02 -9.65
N THR A 111 8.64 3.14 -9.49
CA THR A 111 8.04 3.54 -8.21
C THR A 111 6.64 2.98 -8.14
N VAL A 112 6.36 2.25 -7.06
CA VAL A 112 5.07 1.63 -6.79
C VAL A 112 4.46 2.28 -5.56
N LEU A 113 3.19 2.62 -5.68
CA LEU A 113 2.33 3.13 -4.62
C LEU A 113 1.25 2.09 -4.34
N ALA A 114 1.21 1.57 -3.13
CA ALA A 114 0.11 0.78 -2.62
C ALA A 114 -0.65 1.64 -1.61
N ASP A 115 -1.85 2.06 -2.00
CA ASP A 115 -2.71 2.95 -1.24
C ASP A 115 -3.83 2.16 -0.59
N TRP A 116 -4.15 2.49 0.66
CA TRP A 116 -5.41 2.14 1.28
C TRP A 116 -6.29 3.38 1.40
N ASP A 117 -7.35 3.41 0.61
CA ASP A 117 -8.37 4.45 0.65
C ASP A 117 -9.59 3.91 1.45
N PRO A 118 -10.01 4.59 2.52
CA PRO A 118 -11.19 4.18 3.29
C PRO A 118 -12.46 3.98 2.46
N LYS A 119 -12.62 4.69 1.33
CA LYS A 119 -13.79 4.60 0.45
C LYS A 119 -13.70 3.48 -0.58
N SER A 120 -12.52 3.20 -1.10
CA SER A 120 -12.35 2.28 -2.25
C SER A 120 -11.58 1.00 -1.94
N GLY A 121 -10.88 0.94 -0.80
CA GLY A 121 -10.05 -0.17 -0.35
C GLY A 121 -8.61 -0.07 -0.86
N ALA A 122 -7.99 -1.23 -1.08
CA ALA A 122 -6.64 -1.33 -1.61
C ALA A 122 -6.55 -0.93 -3.08
N CYS A 123 -5.56 -0.10 -3.43
CA CYS A 123 -5.27 0.32 -4.79
C CYS A 123 -3.76 0.35 -5.04
N THR A 124 -3.31 -0.14 -6.19
CA THR A 124 -1.89 -0.12 -6.57
C THR A 124 -1.67 0.70 -7.83
N ARG A 125 -0.67 1.58 -7.82
CA ARG A 125 -0.21 2.34 -8.98
C ARG A 125 1.29 2.19 -9.15
N ALA A 126 1.75 2.08 -10.38
CA ALA A 126 3.17 2.01 -10.69
C ALA A 126 3.50 3.05 -11.76
N ALA A 127 4.59 3.78 -11.55
CA ALA A 127 5.09 4.79 -12.48
C ALA A 127 6.60 4.62 -12.68
N VAL A 128 7.08 4.93 -13.88
CA VAL A 128 8.52 4.95 -14.16
C VAL A 128 9.09 6.27 -13.65
N ALA A 129 10.22 6.23 -12.94
CA ALA A 129 10.98 7.40 -12.52
C ALA A 129 11.41 8.19 -13.77
N GLY A 130 10.63 9.24 -14.10
CA GLY A 130 10.78 10.00 -15.34
C GLY A 130 9.46 10.58 -15.87
N ASP A 131 8.31 9.98 -15.56
CA ASP A 131 6.99 10.42 -16.06
C ASP A 131 6.36 11.58 -15.25
N GLY A 132 7.14 12.22 -14.38
CA GLY A 132 6.68 13.24 -13.43
C GLY A 132 6.95 14.69 -13.83
N ALA A 133 7.11 15.00 -15.12
CA ALA A 133 7.20 16.38 -15.60
C ALA A 133 6.10 16.68 -16.63
N SER A 134 4.90 17.02 -16.15
CA SER A 134 3.85 17.86 -16.79
C SER A 134 2.55 17.67 -15.98
N ALA A 135 1.77 18.66 -15.52
CA ALA A 135 1.67 20.06 -15.89
C ALA A 135 1.39 20.92 -14.65
N ALA A 136 1.93 22.15 -14.69
CA ALA A 136 1.48 23.29 -13.91
C ALA A 136 0.13 23.81 -14.42
#